data_AF-A0A1N6Y2H8-F1
#
_entry.id   AF-A0A1N6Y2H8-F1
#
_cell.length_a   1.000
_cell.length_b   1.000
_cell.length_c   1.000
_cell.angle_alpha   90.00
_cell.angle_beta   90.00
_cell.angle_gamma   90.00
#
_symmetry.space_group_name_H-M   'P 1'
#
loop_
_entity.id
_entity.type
_entity.pdbx_description
1 polymer ?
#
loop_
_entity_poly.entity_id
_entity_poly.type
_entity_poly.pdbx_seq_one_letter_code
_entity_poly.pdbx_strand_id
1 'polypeptide(L)' 'MVGRKNFLFSGSPRGAQASSNLFSLIETAKQNGMNPYGYLYYVLSKLPEIRVSGEWEILMPANLNPEEVNTAFLADVR' A
#
# COMPACT_ATOMS: atom_id res chain seq x y z
N MET A 1 -10.28 -16.18 15.94
CA MET A 1 -10.66 -14.82 15.47
C MET A 1 -9.91 -13.78 16.29
N VAL A 2 -8.68 -13.44 15.90
CA VAL A 2 -7.87 -12.38 16.52
C VAL A 2 -7.78 -11.26 15.49
N GLY A 3 -8.51 -10.16 15.68
CA GLY A 3 -8.50 -9.05 14.71
C GLY A 3 -9.61 -8.02 14.89
N ARG A 4 -10.74 -8.38 15.54
CA ARG A 4 -11.86 -7.46 15.74
C ARG A 4 -11.68 -6.43 16.86
N LYS A 5 -10.63 -6.54 17.68
CA LYS A 5 -10.42 -5.67 18.86
C LYS A 5 -9.33 -4.60 18.70
N ASN A 6 -8.53 -4.62 17.64
CA ASN A 6 -7.41 -3.67 17.52
C ASN A 6 -7.71 -2.44 16.64
N PHE A 7 -8.83 -2.41 15.91
CA PHE A 7 -9.18 -1.29 15.02
C PHE A 7 -10.02 -0.19 15.68
N LEU A 8 -10.69 -0.50 16.80
CA LEU A 8 -11.47 0.50 17.55
C LEU A 8 -10.62 1.38 18.49
N PHE A 9 -9.32 1.10 18.63
CA PHE A 9 -8.39 1.86 19.48
C PHE A 9 -7.36 2.66 18.69
N SER A 10 -7.68 3.05 17.45
CA SER A 10 -7.10 4.30 16.94
C SER A 10 -7.72 5.43 17.75
N GLY A 11 -7.09 5.84 18.87
CA GLY A 11 -7.61 6.85 19.80
C GLY A 11 -7.84 8.25 19.20
N SER A 12 -7.71 8.41 17.88
CA SER A 12 -8.00 9.61 17.11
C SER A 12 -8.72 9.24 15.80
N PRO A 13 -9.74 10.01 15.37
CA PRO A 13 -10.38 9.86 14.05
C PRO A 13 -9.40 9.77 12.89
N ARG A 14 -8.25 10.46 12.99
CA ARG A 14 -7.19 10.44 11.97
C ARG A 14 -6.53 9.06 11.83
N GLY A 15 -6.34 8.33 12.93
CA GLY A 15 -5.75 6.99 12.91
C GLY A 15 -6.71 5.94 12.35
N ALA A 16 -8.02 6.08 12.65
CA ALA A 16 -9.05 5.22 12.08
C ALA A 16 -9.15 5.43 10.56
N GLN A 17 -9.11 6.68 10.10
CA GLN A 17 -9.10 7.02 8.68
C GLN A 17 -7.85 6.50 7.97
N ALA A 18 -6.66 6.69 8.55
CA ALA A 18 -5.42 6.16 7.99
C ALA A 18 -5.45 4.63 7.85
N SER A 19 -5.96 3.93 8.88
CA SER A 19 -6.10 2.47 8.84
C SER A 19 -7.09 2.04 7.75
N SER A 20 -8.24 2.70 7.63
CA SER A 20 -9.22 2.42 6.58
C SER A 20 -8.63 2.60 5.19
N ASN A 21 -7.90 3.70 4.96
CA ASN A 21 -7.26 3.97 3.68
C ASN A 21 -6.21 2.90 3.35
N LEU A 22 -5.41 2.47 4.32
CA LEU A 22 -4.44 1.40 4.15
C LEU A 22 -5.10 0.07 3.75
N PHE A 23 -6.22 -0.30 4.40
CA PHE A 23 -6.96 -1.50 4.00
C PHE A 23 -7.51 -1.40 2.59
N SER A 24 -8.11 -0.27 2.22
CA SER A 24 -8.59 -0.06 0.87
C SER A 24 -7.49 -0.26 -0.16
N LEU A 25 -6.29 0.31 0.06
CA LEU A 25 -5.15 0.13 -0.83
C LEU A 25 -4.67 -1.32 -0.92
N ILE A 26 -4.62 -2.03 0.20
CA ILE A 26 -4.25 -3.45 0.23
C ILE A 26 -5.25 -4.30 -0.56
N GLU A 27 -6.55 -4.09 -0.36
CA GLU A 27 -7.58 -4.84 -1.07
C GLU A 27 -7.56 -4.53 -2.57
N THR A 28 -7.36 -3.27 -2.97
CA THR A 28 -7.19 -2.89 -4.37
C THR A 28 -5.92 -3.51 -4.97
N ALA A 29 -4.80 -3.56 -4.25
CA ALA A 29 -3.58 -4.21 -4.74
C ALA A 29 -3.80 -5.72 -4.98
N LYS A 30 -4.51 -6.41 -4.07
CA LYS A 30 -4.89 -7.82 -4.27
C LYS A 30 -5.78 -8.02 -5.49
N GLN A 31 -6.77 -7.15 -5.68
CA GLN A 31 -7.66 -7.21 -6.84
C GLN A 31 -6.91 -7.04 -8.17
N ASN A 32 -5.79 -6.31 -8.16
CA ASN A 32 -4.91 -6.17 -9.31
C ASN A 32 -3.84 -7.28 -9.42
N GLY A 33 -3.88 -8.33 -8.58
CA GLY A 33 -2.91 -9.44 -8.64
C GLY A 33 -1.51 -9.11 -8.08
N MET A 34 -1.36 -8.00 -7.36
CA MET A 34 -0.11 -7.62 -6.72
C MET A 34 0.05 -8.25 -5.34
N ASN A 35 1.29 -8.55 -4.94
CA ASN A 35 1.61 -8.85 -3.56
C ASN A 35 1.39 -7.59 -2.70
N PRO A 36 0.52 -7.63 -1.68
CA PRO A 36 0.23 -6.45 -0.87
C PRO A 36 1.44 -5.86 -0.13
N TYR A 37 2.33 -6.73 0.36
CA TYR A 37 3.56 -6.30 1.02
C TYR A 37 4.53 -5.68 0.01
N GLY A 38 4.69 -6.30 -1.16
CA GLY A 38 5.52 -5.77 -2.25
C GLY A 38 5.03 -4.41 -2.74
N TYR A 39 3.72 -4.23 -2.91
CA TYR A 39 3.11 -2.96 -3.29
C TYR A 39 3.38 -1.86 -2.25
N LEU A 40 3.15 -2.14 -0.96
CA LEU A 40 3.40 -1.16 0.10
C LEU A 40 4.89 -0.78 0.18
N TYR A 41 5.78 -1.76 0.06
CA TYR A 41 7.22 -1.52 0.02
C TYR A 41 7.60 -0.63 -1.16
N TYR A 42 7.08 -0.95 -2.35
CA TYR A 42 7.34 -0.20 -3.57
C TYR A 42 6.87 1.26 -3.44
N VAL A 43 5.63 1.48 -3.00
CA VAL A 43 5.08 2.82 -2.81
C VAL A 43 5.89 3.60 -1.78
N LEU A 44 6.16 3.03 -0.60
CA LEU A 44 6.92 3.72 0.45
C LEU A 44 8.37 4.01 0.05
N SER A 45 8.97 3.19 -0.81
CA SER A 45 10.32 3.41 -1.36
C SER A 45 10.34 4.51 -2.43
N LYS A 46 9.27 4.63 -3.21
CA LYS A 46 9.14 5.63 -4.28
C LYS A 46 8.57 6.98 -3.82
N LEU A 47 7.86 7.02 -2.71
CA LEU A 47 7.30 8.25 -2.15
C LEU A 47 8.36 9.36 -1.92
N PRO A 48 9.56 9.08 -1.37
CA PRO A 48 10.62 10.09 -1.23
C PRO A 48 11.16 10.62 -2.57
N GLU A 49 11.00 9.88 -3.66
CA GLU A 49 11.45 10.28 -5.00
C GLU A 49 10.49 11.30 -5.64
N ILE A 50 9.22 11.32 -5.20
CA ILE A 50 8.20 12.24 -5.71
C ILE A 50 8.41 13.64 -5.13
N ARG A 51 8.75 14.58 -5.99
CA ARG A 51 9.01 15.98 -5.61
C ARG A 51 7.83 16.92 -5.91
N VAL A 52 6.92 16.52 -6.79
CA VAL A 52 5.77 17.33 -7.21
C VAL A 52 4.48 16.79 -6.58
N SER A 53 3.70 17.68 -5.97
CA SER A 53 2.38 17.33 -5.44
C SER A 53 1.45 16.87 -6.57
N GLY A 54 0.98 15.62 -6.51
CA GLY A 54 0.08 15.02 -7.50
C GLY A 54 0.69 13.84 -8.26
N GLU A 55 2.03 13.74 -8.33
CA GLU A 55 2.69 12.59 -8.96
C GLU A 55 2.60 11.30 -8.15
N TRP A 56 1.98 11.30 -6.96
CA TRP A 56 1.74 10.06 -6.23
C TRP A 56 0.66 9.17 -6.89
N GLU A 57 -0.19 9.74 -7.76
CA GLU A 57 -1.23 9.00 -8.47
C GLU A 57 -0.65 7.91 -9.39
N ILE A 58 0.58 8.08 -9.91
CA ILE A 58 1.26 7.04 -10.68
C ILE A 58 1.63 5.80 -9.84
N LEU A 59 1.69 5.94 -8.51
CA LEU A 59 1.94 4.84 -7.60
C LEU A 59 0.66 4.12 -7.15
N MET A 60 -0.52 4.53 -7.65
CA MET A 60 -1.77 3.86 -7.32
C MET A 60 -1.82 2.44 -7.90
N PRO A 61 -2.51 1.49 -7.25
CA PRO A 61 -2.47 0.10 -7.67
C PRO A 61 -3.13 -0.13 -9.04
N ALA A 62 -4.00 0.78 -9.49
CA ALA A 62 -4.61 0.72 -10.81
C ALA A 62 -3.65 1.12 -11.96
N ASN A 63 -2.56 1.83 -11.64
CA ASN A 63 -1.63 2.39 -12.61
C ASN A 63 -0.30 1.61 -12.68
N LEU A 64 -0.09 0.64 -11.79
CA LEU A 64 1.13 -0.15 -11.71
C LEU A 64 0.99 -1.50 -12.38
N ASN A 65 2.08 -1.97 -12.99
CA ASN A 65 2.16 -3.32 -13.53
C ASN A 65 2.47 -4.33 -12.39
N PRO A 66 1.62 -5.33 -12.15
CA PRO A 66 1.80 -6.24 -11.04
C PRO A 66 3.09 -7.04 -11.09
N GLU A 67 3.56 -7.39 -12.28
CA GLU A 67 4.78 -8.19 -12.46
C GLU A 67 6.03 -7.43 -12.03
N GLU A 68 6.10 -6.13 -12.33
CA GLU A 68 7.23 -5.28 -11.94
C GLU A 68 7.32 -5.14 -10.43
N VAL A 69 6.19 -4.87 -9.77
CA VAL A 69 6.11 -4.72 -8.32
C VAL A 69 6.48 -6.03 -7.62
N ASN A 70 5.95 -7.15 -8.10
CA ASN A 70 6.24 -8.47 -7.54
C ASN A 70 7.71 -8.85 -7.75
N THR A 71 8.28 -8.55 -8.92
CA THR A 71 9.69 -8.84 -9.22
C THR A 71 10.62 -7.98 -8.38
N ALA A 72 10.34 -6.68 -8.24
CA ALA A 72 11.11 -5.77 -7.39
C ALA A 72 11.13 -6.25 -5.94
N PHE A 73 9.98 -6.71 -5.42
CA PHE A 73 9.91 -7.30 -4.09
C PHE A 73 10.71 -8.61 -3.99
N LEU A 74 10.59 -9.51 -4.96
CA LEU A 74 11.32 -10.78 -4.95
C LEU A 74 12.84 -10.59 -5.10
N ALA A 75 13.29 -9.55 -5.78
CA ALA A 75 14.71 -9.20 -5.93
C ALA A 75 15.32 -8.68 -4.62
N ASP A 76 14.54 -8.00 -3.79
CA ASP A 76 14.97 -7.46 -2.49
C ASP A 76 15.01 -8.54 -1.37
N VAL A 77 14.14 -9.56 -1.48
CA VAL A 77 14.04 -10.66 -0.50
C VAL A 77 15.09 -11.77 -0.73
N ARG A 78 15.82 -11.72 -1.87
CA ARG A 78 16.79 -12.74 -2.28
C ARG A 78 18.21 -12.41 -1.83
#